data_AF-A0A8S3IEZ3-F1
#
_entry.id   AF-A0A8S3IEZ3-F1
#
_cell.length_a   1.000
_cell.length_b   1.000
_cell.length_c   1.000
_cell.angle_alpha   90.00
_cell.angle_beta   90.00
_cell.angle_gamma   90.00
#
_symmetry.space_group_name_H-M   'P 1'
#
loop_
_entity.id
_entity.type
_entity.pdbx_description
1 polymer ?
#
loop_
_entity_poly.entity_id
_entity_poly.type
_entity_poly.pdbx_seq_one_letter_code
_entity_poly.pdbx_strand_id
1 'polypeptide(L)'
;MFFTRKCCVCRENLRDYAVKITFQDRDFIFFSRNIWIPEGARCCSGHLINNLLSKEAVVQIKPFSIRYQDLSSLYVPLILSKAQILFENGKKIFSFNDPRDLNDDEYCLLTSLSRDNFNDFIQIISSSTIRPSCNRSIRTAVGIYLCKLRLGISNRLLACMFQIADKRTVSRIINSTRQAIVKSFVPDNLGFGHVTREDVIGRHTTIIARELMCGGDSTDTAIIIIDGTYLYIQVK
;
A
#
# COMPACT_ATOMS: atom_id res chain seq x y z
N MET A 1 20.25 19.71 38.42
CA MET A 1 19.45 18.47 38.48
C MET A 1 18.04 18.84 38.92
N PHE A 2 17.12 19.13 37.98
CA PHE A 2 15.76 19.58 38.33
C PHE A 2 14.85 18.37 38.51
N PHE A 3 14.68 17.89 39.74
CA PHE A 3 13.59 16.97 40.07
C PHE A 3 12.29 17.78 40.06
N THR A 4 11.63 17.83 38.91
CA THR A 4 10.29 18.43 38.80
C THR A 4 9.33 17.59 39.63
N ARG A 5 8.93 18.09 40.81
CA ARG A 5 7.83 17.53 41.63
C ARG A 5 6.46 17.68 40.97
N LYS A 6 6.40 17.94 39.66
CA LYS A 6 5.19 18.23 38.88
C LYS A 6 5.05 17.28 37.71
N CYS A 7 3.81 16.88 37.43
CA CYS A 7 3.49 16.05 36.28
C CYS A 7 3.79 16.78 34.96
N CYS A 8 4.40 16.10 34.01
CA CYS A 8 4.67 16.65 32.67
C CYS A 8 3.40 16.92 31.83
N VAL A 9 2.26 16.28 32.17
CA VAL A 9 0.98 16.40 31.44
C VAL A 9 0.08 17.44 32.10
N CYS A 10 -0.45 17.14 33.29
CA CYS A 10 -1.41 18.01 33.98
C CYS A 10 -0.77 19.11 34.84
N ARG A 11 0.55 19.07 35.07
CA ARG A 11 1.31 20.05 35.88
C ARG A 11 0.96 20.09 37.37
N GLU A 12 0.12 19.19 37.84
CA GLU A 12 -0.16 19.01 39.26
C GLU A 12 1.06 18.45 40.00
N ASN A 13 1.11 18.68 41.32
CA ASN A 13 2.14 18.11 42.17
C ASN A 13 2.04 16.58 42.16
N LEU A 14 3.17 15.94 41.88
CA LEU A 14 3.29 14.50 41.84
C LEU A 14 3.14 13.94 43.25
N ARG A 15 2.21 12.98 43.40
CA ARG A 15 2.05 12.15 44.60
C ARG A 15 2.97 10.93 44.52
N ASP A 16 3.03 10.12 45.57
CA ASP A 16 3.99 9.01 45.72
C ASP A 16 3.97 7.97 44.59
N TYR A 17 2.88 7.86 43.83
CA TYR A 17 2.69 6.95 42.69
C TYR A 17 3.06 7.56 41.31
N ALA A 18 4.02 8.48 41.28
CA ALA A 18 4.48 9.10 40.05
C ALA A 18 5.31 8.14 39.18
N VAL A 19 4.91 7.97 37.92
CA VAL A 19 5.58 7.06 36.98
C VAL A 19 6.54 7.86 36.10
N LYS A 20 7.77 7.36 35.93
CA LYS A 20 8.72 7.93 34.96
C LYS A 20 8.22 7.64 33.55
N ILE A 21 8.21 8.66 32.71
CA ILE A 21 7.83 8.49 31.31
C ILE A 21 8.88 7.62 30.63
N THR A 22 8.40 6.62 29.90
CA THR A 22 9.27 5.68 29.19
C THR A 22 10.06 6.41 28.10
N PHE A 23 11.16 5.82 27.67
CA PHE A 23 11.89 6.33 26.51
C PHE A 23 11.03 6.30 25.23
N GLN A 24 10.22 5.25 25.05
CA GLN A 24 9.32 5.09 23.91
C GLN A 24 8.26 6.20 23.83
N ASP A 25 7.65 6.55 24.96
CA ASP A 25 6.70 7.66 25.03
C ASP A 25 7.36 9.01 24.72
N ARG A 26 8.58 9.24 25.24
CA ARG A 26 9.34 10.47 24.95
C ARG A 26 9.66 10.61 23.47
N ASP A 27 10.09 9.52 22.82
CA ASP A 27 10.31 9.49 21.36
C ASP A 27 9.01 9.75 20.60
N PHE A 28 7.93 9.04 20.95
CA PHE A 28 6.64 9.18 20.29
C PHE A 28 6.13 10.62 20.35
N ILE A 29 6.26 11.28 21.50
CA ILE A 29 5.87 12.69 21.68
C ILE A 29 6.79 13.61 20.87
N PHE A 30 8.08 13.35 20.85
CA PHE A 30 9.01 14.13 20.02
C PHE A 30 8.64 14.05 18.54
N PHE A 31 8.39 12.87 18.00
CA PHE A 31 8.09 12.71 16.57
C PHE A 31 6.66 13.10 16.18
N SER A 32 5.68 12.92 17.07
CA SER A 32 4.28 13.26 16.78
C SER A 32 3.93 14.73 17.05
N ARG A 33 4.60 15.36 18.02
CA ARG A 33 4.26 16.69 18.53
C ARG A 33 5.40 17.70 18.45
N ASN A 34 6.60 17.30 18.05
CA ASN A 34 7.82 18.11 18.08
C ASN A 34 8.10 18.70 19.47
N ILE A 35 7.86 17.91 20.52
CA ILE A 35 8.08 18.31 21.92
C ILE A 35 9.14 17.40 22.52
N TRP A 36 10.26 17.98 22.94
CA TRP A 36 11.29 17.27 23.68
C TRP A 36 10.91 17.14 25.16
N ILE A 37 10.93 15.90 25.67
CA ILE A 37 10.73 15.63 27.09
C ILE A 37 12.05 15.16 27.69
N PRO A 38 12.57 15.84 28.72
CA PRO A 38 13.85 15.48 29.33
C PRO A 38 13.79 14.13 30.06
N GLU A 39 14.95 13.52 30.21
CA GLU A 39 15.09 12.31 31.00
C GLU A 39 14.72 12.53 32.46
N GLY A 40 14.06 11.53 33.05
CA GLY A 40 13.57 11.60 34.42
C GLY A 40 12.25 12.36 34.58
N ALA A 41 11.65 12.87 33.50
CA ALA A 41 10.29 13.40 33.53
C ALA A 41 9.29 12.36 34.02
N ARG A 42 8.32 12.80 34.83
CA ARG A 42 7.31 11.94 35.47
C ARG A 42 5.89 12.41 35.16
N CYS A 43 4.97 11.47 35.16
CA CYS A 43 3.54 11.73 34.99
C CYS A 43 2.69 11.05 36.08
N CYS A 44 1.47 11.55 36.30
CA CYS A 44 0.50 10.90 37.16
C CYS A 44 0.00 9.61 36.49
N SER A 45 -0.27 8.57 37.29
CA SER A 45 -0.80 7.28 36.82
C SER A 45 -2.09 7.40 36.01
N GLY A 46 -2.94 8.41 36.30
CA GLY A 46 -4.18 8.65 35.54
C GLY A 46 -3.99 9.08 34.08
N HIS A 47 -2.78 9.40 33.64
CA HIS A 47 -2.48 9.68 32.23
C HIS A 47 -2.04 8.45 31.45
N LEU A 48 -1.88 7.30 32.13
CA LEU A 48 -1.37 6.07 31.55
C LEU A 48 -2.50 5.08 31.26
N ILE A 49 -2.43 4.45 30.10
CA ILE A 49 -3.22 3.27 29.73
C ILE A 49 -2.21 2.17 29.42
N ASN A 50 -2.27 1.04 30.14
CA ASN A 50 -1.32 -0.06 30.00
C ASN A 50 0.15 0.37 30.13
N ASN A 51 0.46 1.26 31.09
CA ASN A 51 1.79 1.84 31.32
C ASN A 51 2.35 2.73 30.19
N LEU A 52 1.53 3.09 29.19
CA LEU A 52 1.88 4.02 28.12
C LEU A 52 1.02 5.29 28.22
N LEU A 53 1.51 6.42 27.71
CA LEU A 53 0.72 7.63 27.73
C LEU A 53 -0.52 7.51 26.82
N SER A 54 -1.68 7.84 27.38
CA SER A 54 -2.93 7.93 26.61
C SER A 54 -2.82 9.01 25.52
N LYS A 55 -3.61 8.86 24.44
CA LYS A 55 -3.61 9.83 23.33
C LYS A 55 -4.03 11.21 23.82
N GLU A 56 -4.98 11.26 24.74
CA GLU A 56 -5.49 12.47 25.36
C GLU A 56 -4.39 13.17 26.16
N ALA A 57 -3.62 12.40 26.95
CA ALA A 57 -2.48 12.93 27.69
C ALA A 57 -1.41 13.49 26.75
N VAL A 58 -1.07 12.79 25.66
CA VAL A 58 -0.10 13.28 24.66
C VAL A 58 -0.56 14.61 24.06
N VAL A 59 -1.86 14.76 23.76
CA VAL A 59 -2.40 16.00 23.21
C VAL A 59 -2.34 17.16 24.22
N GLN A 60 -2.57 16.88 25.50
CA GLN A 60 -2.57 17.86 26.59
C GLN A 60 -1.18 18.41 26.93
N ILE A 61 -0.10 17.72 26.56
CA ILE A 61 1.27 18.19 26.83
C ILE A 61 1.50 19.53 26.10
N LYS A 62 1.86 20.54 26.90
CA LYS A 62 2.19 21.88 26.41
C LYS A 62 3.62 22.24 26.81
N PRO A 63 4.45 22.73 25.87
CA PRO A 63 5.79 23.20 26.19
C PRO A 63 5.70 24.35 27.22
N PHE A 64 6.59 24.32 28.21
CA PHE A 64 6.62 25.30 29.29
C PHE A 64 7.46 26.54 28.94
N SER A 65 8.49 26.35 28.11
CA SER A 65 9.39 27.41 27.66
C SER A 65 10.16 26.90 26.45
N ILE A 66 10.40 27.76 25.46
CA ILE A 66 11.42 27.49 24.45
C ILE A 66 12.77 27.62 25.17
N ARG A 67 13.28 26.50 25.66
CA ARG A 67 14.65 26.42 26.19
C ARG A 67 15.47 25.74 25.12
N TYR A 68 16.50 26.43 24.66
CA TYR A 68 17.57 25.80 23.91
C TYR A 68 18.28 24.84 24.87
N GLN A 69 18.30 23.57 24.51
CA GLN A 69 19.08 22.57 25.23
C GLN A 69 20.14 22.08 24.25
N ASP A 70 21.40 22.15 24.66
CA ASP A 70 22.49 21.60 23.87
C ASP A 70 22.28 20.09 23.77
N LEU A 71 22.07 19.62 22.54
CA LEU A 71 22.04 18.19 22.27
C LEU A 71 23.47 17.69 22.36
N SER A 72 23.70 16.74 23.27
CA SER A 72 24.97 16.01 23.27
C SER A 72 25.15 15.29 21.92
N SER A 73 26.40 15.15 21.50
CA SER A 73 26.81 14.43 20.29
C SER A 73 26.29 12.99 20.22
N LEU A 74 25.84 12.40 21.34
CA LEU A 74 25.20 11.08 21.38
C LEU A 74 23.72 11.11 20.93
N TYR A 75 23.02 12.22 21.13
CA TYR A 75 21.59 12.34 20.79
C TYR A 75 21.36 12.66 19.33
N VAL A 76 22.28 13.38 18.67
CA VAL A 76 22.14 13.75 17.25
C VAL A 76 22.09 12.51 16.34
N PRO A 77 23.02 11.53 16.43
CA PRO A 77 22.94 10.29 15.66
C PRO A 77 21.69 9.46 15.98
N LEU A 78 21.23 9.48 17.23
CA LEU A 78 20.04 8.75 17.66
C LEU A 78 18.75 9.35 17.07
N ILE A 79 18.65 10.68 17.05
CA ILE A 79 17.53 11.39 16.42
C ILE A 79 17.56 11.20 14.91
N LEU A 80 18.73 11.31 14.28
CA LEU A 80 18.88 11.11 12.83
C LEU A 80 18.55 9.67 12.42
N SER A 81 19.04 8.67 13.15
CA SER A 81 18.72 7.26 12.86
C SER A 81 17.23 6.95 13.05
N LYS A 82 16.56 7.53 14.05
CA LYS A 82 15.12 7.37 14.24
C LYS A 82 14.29 8.17 13.23
N ALA A 83 14.72 9.37 12.87
CA ALA A 83 14.11 10.12 11.78
C ALA A 83 14.22 9.32 10.48
N GLN A 84 15.38 8.71 10.23
CA GLN A 84 15.57 7.81 9.09
C GLN A 84 14.62 6.61 9.14
N ILE A 85 14.49 5.92 10.28
CA ILE A 85 13.50 4.84 10.48
C ILE A 85 12.06 5.34 10.23
N LEU A 86 11.73 6.57 10.63
CA LEU A 86 10.41 7.17 10.38
C LEU A 86 10.22 7.56 8.91
N PHE A 87 11.26 8.04 8.23
CA PHE A 87 11.23 8.27 6.78
C PHE A 87 11.09 6.95 6.02
N GLU A 88 11.79 5.90 6.45
CA GLU A 88 11.70 4.54 5.90
C GLU A 88 10.32 3.91 6.17
N ASN A 89 9.75 4.11 7.36
CA ASN A 89 8.40 3.63 7.66
C ASN A 89 7.30 4.50 7.01
N GLY A 90 7.53 5.80 6.84
CA GLY A 90 6.68 6.71 6.07
C GLY A 90 6.66 6.38 4.58
N LYS A 91 7.70 5.71 4.08
CA LYS A 91 7.79 5.13 2.73
C LYS A 91 7.08 3.78 2.56
N LYS A 92 6.48 3.18 3.59
CA LYS A 92 5.64 1.96 3.43
C LYS A 92 4.28 2.28 2.79
N ILE A 93 4.27 3.14 1.79
CA ILE A 93 3.17 3.34 0.87
C ILE A 93 3.46 2.43 -0.30
N PHE A 94 2.64 1.41 -0.52
CA PHE A 94 2.71 0.72 -1.80
C PHE A 94 2.38 1.74 -2.89
N SER A 95 3.36 2.08 -3.70
CA SER A 95 3.25 3.08 -4.75
C SER A 95 3.81 2.50 -6.03
N PHE A 96 3.03 2.61 -7.10
CA PHE A 96 3.46 2.21 -8.44
C PHE A 96 3.98 3.41 -9.24
N ASN A 97 4.19 4.57 -8.59
CA ASN A 97 4.60 5.80 -9.28
C ASN A 97 6.10 5.86 -9.51
N ASP A 98 6.87 5.55 -8.47
CA ASP A 98 8.32 5.52 -8.55
C ASP A 98 8.78 4.08 -8.77
N PRO A 99 9.57 3.78 -9.81
CA PRO A 99 10.14 2.45 -10.02
C PRO A 99 11.02 1.96 -8.86
N ARG A 100 11.49 2.86 -7.98
CA ARG A 100 12.32 2.56 -6.81
C ARG A 100 11.51 2.13 -5.59
N ASP A 101 10.20 2.37 -5.58
CA ASP A 101 9.32 2.03 -4.46
C ASP A 101 9.11 0.52 -4.33
N LEU A 102 9.20 -0.23 -5.44
CA LEU A 102 8.95 -1.67 -5.50
C LEU A 102 9.99 -2.40 -6.35
N ASN A 103 10.52 -3.49 -5.81
CA ASN A 103 11.35 -4.45 -6.55
C ASN A 103 10.49 -5.37 -7.45
N ASP A 104 11.13 -6.13 -8.35
CA ASP A 104 10.39 -6.94 -9.33
C ASP A 104 9.57 -8.07 -8.69
N ASP A 105 10.10 -8.68 -7.62
CA ASP A 105 9.39 -9.70 -6.84
C ASP A 105 8.12 -9.12 -6.19
N GLU A 106 8.18 -7.89 -5.69
CA GLU A 106 7.03 -7.16 -5.14
C GLU A 106 6.00 -6.84 -6.24
N TYR A 107 6.43 -6.44 -7.44
CA TYR A 107 5.54 -6.28 -8.60
C TYR A 107 4.81 -7.59 -8.91
N CYS A 108 5.54 -8.71 -8.99
CA CYS A 108 4.98 -10.02 -9.27
C CYS A 108 4.02 -10.49 -8.16
N LEU A 109 4.39 -10.30 -6.90
CA LEU A 109 3.58 -10.68 -5.74
C LEU A 109 2.26 -9.90 -5.71
N LEU A 110 2.32 -8.59 -5.93
CA LEU A 110 1.18 -7.70 -5.84
C LEU A 110 0.27 -7.79 -7.08
N THR A 111 0.85 -7.86 -8.27
CA THR A 111 0.10 -7.67 -9.53
C THR A 111 0.10 -8.88 -10.46
N SER A 112 0.85 -9.93 -10.17
CA SER A 112 1.18 -11.06 -11.06
C SER A 112 1.93 -10.70 -12.35
N LEU A 113 2.42 -9.47 -12.46
CA LEU A 113 3.21 -9.00 -13.59
C LEU A 113 4.61 -8.63 -13.10
N SER A 114 5.63 -8.90 -13.92
CA SER A 114 6.93 -8.26 -13.75
C SER A 114 6.80 -6.75 -13.94
N ARG A 115 7.80 -5.99 -13.50
CA ARG A 115 7.85 -4.54 -13.65
C ARG A 115 7.73 -4.12 -15.12
N ASP A 116 8.40 -4.83 -16.02
CA ASP A 116 8.40 -4.52 -17.44
C ASP A 116 7.04 -4.79 -18.07
N ASN A 117 6.44 -5.96 -17.80
CA ASN A 117 5.09 -6.28 -18.26
C ASN A 117 4.05 -5.30 -17.71
N PHE A 118 4.22 -4.85 -16.46
CA PHE A 118 3.37 -3.81 -15.89
C PHE A 118 3.53 -2.48 -16.62
N ASN A 119 4.76 -2.09 -16.98
CA ASN A 119 5.01 -0.86 -17.74
C ASN A 119 4.37 -0.91 -19.13
N ASP A 120 4.51 -2.03 -19.84
CA ASP A 120 3.90 -2.24 -21.16
C ASP A 120 2.38 -2.18 -21.06
N PHE A 121 1.80 -2.85 -20.05
CA PHE A 121 0.37 -2.81 -19.78
C PHE A 121 -0.13 -1.37 -19.53
N ILE A 122 0.64 -0.57 -18.78
CA ILE A 122 0.33 0.85 -18.56
C ILE A 122 0.39 1.64 -19.85
N GLN A 123 1.34 1.39 -20.76
CA GLN A 123 1.39 2.09 -22.05
C GLN A 123 0.13 1.84 -22.88
N ILE A 124 -0.35 0.59 -22.92
CA ILE A 124 -1.58 0.23 -23.64
C ILE A 124 -2.80 0.96 -23.04
N ILE A 125 -2.91 1.04 -21.71
CA ILE A 125 -4.07 1.66 -21.04
C ILE A 125 -4.00 3.20 -21.06
N SER A 126 -2.81 3.78 -20.96
CA SER A 126 -2.62 5.23 -20.84
C SER A 126 -3.01 5.98 -22.11
N SER A 127 -3.01 5.29 -23.25
CA SER A 127 -3.35 5.83 -24.56
C SER A 127 -4.82 6.27 -24.72
N SER A 128 -5.74 5.89 -23.81
CA SER A 128 -7.14 5.75 -24.22
C SER A 128 -8.22 6.37 -23.33
N THR A 129 -8.18 6.36 -21.98
CA THR A 129 -9.37 6.90 -21.25
C THR A 129 -9.22 7.30 -19.76
N ILE A 130 -8.11 7.04 -19.06
CA ILE A 130 -8.06 7.34 -17.62
C ILE A 130 -7.66 8.81 -17.40
N ARG A 131 -8.63 9.66 -17.07
CA ARG A 131 -8.31 11.02 -16.60
C ARG A 131 -7.54 10.93 -15.27
N PRO A 132 -6.31 11.47 -15.19
CA PRO A 132 -5.63 11.62 -13.92
C PRO A 132 -6.46 12.55 -13.03
N SER A 133 -6.48 12.28 -11.72
CA SER A 133 -7.03 13.21 -10.74
C SER A 133 -5.88 13.71 -9.88
N CYS A 134 -6.01 14.88 -9.26
CA CYS A 134 -5.02 15.46 -8.36
C CYS A 134 -4.46 14.49 -7.29
N ASN A 135 -5.24 13.47 -6.90
CA ASN A 135 -4.85 12.52 -5.85
C ASN A 135 -4.49 11.10 -6.37
N ARG A 136 -4.39 10.86 -7.68
CA ARG A 136 -4.08 9.53 -8.21
C ARG A 136 -3.39 9.54 -9.58
N SER A 137 -2.38 8.70 -9.73
CA SER A 137 -1.83 8.34 -11.04
C SER A 137 -2.59 7.16 -11.66
N ILE A 138 -2.43 7.01 -12.98
CA ILE A 138 -2.92 5.84 -13.73
C ILE A 138 -2.26 4.56 -13.20
N ARG A 139 -0.94 4.59 -12.95
CA ARG A 139 -0.16 3.45 -12.46
C ARG A 139 -0.68 2.93 -11.13
N THR A 140 -0.95 3.81 -10.17
CA THR A 140 -1.49 3.40 -8.87
C THR A 140 -2.90 2.83 -9.00
N ALA A 141 -3.74 3.42 -9.86
CA ALA A 141 -5.09 2.92 -10.09
C ALA A 141 -5.13 1.52 -10.73
N VAL A 142 -4.20 1.25 -11.66
CA VAL A 142 -4.00 -0.08 -12.27
C VAL A 142 -3.42 -1.06 -11.27
N GLY A 143 -2.39 -0.65 -10.52
CA GLY A 143 -1.80 -1.46 -9.47
C GLY A 143 -2.81 -1.93 -8.42
N ILE A 144 -3.65 -1.02 -7.91
CA ILE A 144 -4.73 -1.35 -6.96
C ILE A 144 -5.70 -2.39 -7.55
N TYR A 145 -6.07 -2.21 -8.82
CA TYR A 145 -6.97 -3.14 -9.52
C TYR A 145 -6.35 -4.53 -9.66
N LEU A 146 -5.09 -4.62 -10.08
CA LEU A 146 -4.37 -5.88 -10.21
C LEU A 146 -4.15 -6.54 -8.83
N CYS A 147 -3.79 -5.78 -7.79
CA CYS A 147 -3.73 -6.29 -6.41
C CYS A 147 -5.05 -6.89 -5.97
N LYS A 148 -6.18 -6.26 -6.31
CA LYS A 148 -7.50 -6.78 -5.97
C LYS A 148 -7.76 -8.12 -6.64
N LEU A 149 -7.45 -8.24 -7.93
CA LEU A 149 -7.64 -9.48 -8.70
C LEU A 149 -6.70 -10.59 -8.22
N ARG A 150 -5.43 -10.25 -7.98
CA ARG A 150 -4.40 -11.22 -7.61
C ARG A 150 -4.55 -11.73 -6.18
N LEU A 151 -4.77 -10.84 -5.21
CA LEU A 151 -4.74 -11.18 -3.79
C LEU A 151 -6.12 -11.39 -3.18
N GLY A 152 -7.21 -11.02 -3.87
CA GLY A 152 -8.57 -11.16 -3.35
C GLY A 152 -8.89 -10.31 -2.11
N ILE A 153 -8.00 -9.40 -1.71
CA ILE A 153 -8.09 -8.65 -0.44
C ILE A 153 -9.22 -7.63 -0.40
N SER A 154 -9.68 -7.28 0.80
CA SER A 154 -10.78 -6.32 0.98
C SER A 154 -10.42 -4.89 0.56
N ASN A 155 -11.41 -4.09 0.16
CA ASN A 155 -11.18 -2.69 -0.22
C ASN A 155 -10.69 -1.84 0.97
N ARG A 156 -10.98 -2.27 2.21
CA ARG A 156 -10.46 -1.62 3.43
C ARG A 156 -8.96 -1.87 3.61
N LEU A 157 -8.50 -3.10 3.34
CA LEU A 157 -7.08 -3.42 3.40
C LEU A 157 -6.31 -2.71 2.28
N LEU A 158 -6.85 -2.68 1.06
CA LEU A 158 -6.29 -1.88 -0.03
C LEU A 158 -6.22 -0.39 0.34
N ALA A 159 -7.26 0.16 0.97
CA ALA A 159 -7.22 1.55 1.44
C ALA A 159 -6.07 1.79 2.43
N CYS A 160 -5.80 0.83 3.33
CA CYS A 160 -4.69 0.92 4.27
C CYS A 160 -3.32 0.80 3.57
N MET A 161 -3.16 -0.17 2.66
CA MET A 161 -1.89 -0.42 1.94
C MET A 161 -1.45 0.76 1.07
N PHE A 162 -2.42 1.40 0.40
CA PHE A 162 -2.18 2.50 -0.53
C PHE A 162 -2.45 3.88 0.08
N GLN A 163 -2.67 3.96 1.40
CA GLN A 163 -3.01 5.18 2.15
C GLN A 163 -4.16 6.00 1.52
N ILE A 164 -5.19 5.31 1.04
CA ILE A 164 -6.40 5.94 0.52
C ILE A 164 -7.36 6.18 1.68
N ALA A 165 -7.90 7.39 1.77
CA ALA A 165 -8.71 7.83 2.90
C ALA A 165 -9.94 6.94 3.21
N ASP A 166 -10.54 6.31 2.20
CA ASP A 166 -11.74 5.48 2.40
C ASP A 166 -11.88 4.33 1.37
N LYS A 167 -12.49 3.22 1.79
CA LYS A 167 -12.78 2.02 0.97
C LYS A 167 -13.69 2.32 -0.22
N ARG A 168 -14.57 3.34 -0.12
CA ARG A 168 -15.44 3.76 -1.23
C ARG A 168 -14.63 4.34 -2.38
N THR A 169 -13.59 5.11 -2.07
CA THR A 169 -12.65 5.64 -3.07
C THR A 169 -11.93 4.50 -3.80
N VAL A 170 -11.45 3.49 -3.06
CA VAL A 170 -10.87 2.28 -3.65
C VAL A 170 -11.84 1.58 -4.60
N SER A 171 -13.10 1.41 -4.19
CA SER A 171 -14.13 0.81 -5.05
C SER A 171 -14.35 1.59 -6.34
N ARG A 172 -14.38 2.93 -6.27
CA ARG A 172 -14.49 3.79 -7.47
C ARG A 172 -13.27 3.67 -8.37
N ILE A 173 -12.07 3.61 -7.79
CA ILE A 173 -10.82 3.39 -8.52
C ILE A 173 -10.91 2.07 -9.31
N ILE A 174 -11.19 0.96 -8.61
CA ILE A 174 -11.34 -0.38 -9.22
C ILE A 174 -12.34 -0.35 -10.38
N ASN A 175 -13.52 0.24 -10.18
CA ASN A 175 -14.53 0.31 -11.23
C ASN A 175 -14.08 1.14 -12.43
N SER A 176 -13.46 2.30 -12.21
CA SER A 176 -12.96 3.15 -13.29
C SER A 176 -11.83 2.49 -14.07
N THR A 177 -10.91 1.82 -13.37
CA THR A 177 -9.80 1.08 -13.99
C THR A 177 -10.33 -0.09 -14.80
N ARG A 178 -11.27 -0.87 -14.27
CA ARG A 178 -11.92 -1.97 -14.98
C ARG A 178 -12.55 -1.51 -16.29
N GLN A 179 -13.31 -0.42 -16.27
CA GLN A 179 -13.94 0.13 -17.47
C GLN A 179 -12.90 0.55 -18.52
N ALA A 180 -11.80 1.18 -18.10
CA ALA A 180 -10.73 1.54 -19.01
C ALA A 180 -10.05 0.30 -19.62
N ILE A 181 -9.74 -0.73 -18.82
CA ILE A 181 -9.14 -1.97 -19.31
C ILE A 181 -10.08 -2.69 -20.29
N VAL A 182 -11.37 -2.79 -19.97
CA VAL A 182 -12.38 -3.41 -20.84
C VAL A 182 -12.52 -2.68 -22.17
N LYS A 183 -12.33 -1.36 -22.19
CA LYS A 183 -12.42 -0.57 -23.41
C LYS A 183 -11.15 -0.62 -24.26
N SER A 184 -9.99 -0.64 -23.63
CA SER A 184 -8.73 -0.31 -24.29
C SER A 184 -7.73 -1.46 -24.39
N PHE A 185 -7.89 -2.49 -23.56
CA PHE A 185 -6.99 -3.64 -23.55
C PHE A 185 -7.72 -4.89 -24.01
N VAL A 186 -8.93 -5.12 -23.50
CA VAL A 186 -9.68 -6.34 -23.81
C VAL A 186 -9.92 -6.54 -25.30
N PRO A 187 -10.42 -5.56 -26.09
CA PRO A 187 -10.74 -5.81 -27.50
C PRO A 187 -9.55 -6.31 -28.32
N ASP A 188 -8.36 -5.77 -28.03
CA ASP A 188 -7.16 -6.01 -28.80
C ASP A 188 -6.27 -7.13 -28.23
N ASN A 189 -6.53 -7.61 -27.01
CA ASN A 189 -5.64 -8.58 -26.33
C ASN A 189 -6.35 -9.77 -25.69
N LEU A 190 -7.66 -9.71 -25.41
CA LEU A 190 -8.39 -10.78 -24.69
C LEU A 190 -9.81 -11.06 -25.24
N GLY A 191 -10.38 -10.16 -26.03
CA GLY A 191 -11.76 -10.23 -26.52
C GLY A 191 -11.87 -11.09 -27.77
N PHE A 192 -13.05 -11.56 -28.13
CA PHE A 192 -13.21 -12.53 -29.23
C PHE A 192 -12.62 -12.09 -30.59
N GLY A 193 -12.42 -10.79 -30.82
CA GLY A 193 -11.82 -10.26 -32.05
C GLY A 193 -10.29 -10.16 -32.06
N HIS A 194 -9.59 -10.45 -30.95
CA HIS A 194 -8.14 -10.24 -30.86
C HIS A 194 -7.31 -11.32 -31.57
N VAL A 195 -7.91 -12.49 -31.85
CA VAL A 195 -7.23 -13.62 -32.49
C VAL A 195 -8.09 -14.16 -33.63
N THR A 196 -7.49 -14.32 -34.80
CA THR A 196 -8.17 -14.91 -35.96
C THR A 196 -8.13 -16.44 -35.90
N ARG A 197 -9.01 -17.11 -36.64
CA ARG A 197 -9.00 -18.58 -36.72
C ARG A 197 -7.66 -19.08 -37.30
N GLU A 198 -7.15 -18.36 -38.29
CA GLU A 198 -5.88 -18.66 -38.95
C GLU A 198 -4.71 -18.52 -37.97
N ASP A 199 -4.72 -17.48 -37.11
CA ASP A 199 -3.74 -17.33 -36.04
C ASP A 199 -3.82 -18.47 -35.02
N VAL A 200 -5.03 -18.93 -34.64
CA VAL A 200 -5.20 -20.08 -33.74
C VAL A 200 -4.57 -21.34 -34.32
N ILE A 201 -4.79 -21.60 -35.61
CA ILE A 201 -4.25 -22.78 -36.29
C ILE A 201 -2.74 -22.68 -36.46
N GLY A 202 -2.24 -21.50 -36.85
CA GLY A 202 -0.83 -21.29 -37.18
C GLY A 202 0.09 -21.09 -35.99
N ARG A 203 -0.41 -20.49 -34.90
CA ARG A 203 0.43 -20.05 -33.76
C ARG A 203 0.02 -20.65 -32.41
N HIS A 204 -1.23 -21.09 -32.25
CA HIS A 204 -1.75 -21.56 -30.96
C HIS A 204 -2.15 -23.04 -30.92
N THR A 205 -2.05 -23.76 -32.05
CA THR A 205 -2.29 -25.20 -32.13
C THR A 205 -0.96 -25.94 -32.27
N THR A 206 -0.61 -26.77 -31.29
CA THR A 206 0.63 -27.56 -31.34
C THR A 206 0.49 -28.77 -32.27
N ILE A 207 1.63 -29.24 -32.81
CA ILE A 207 1.69 -30.45 -33.63
C ILE A 207 1.09 -31.65 -32.85
N ILE A 208 1.43 -31.78 -31.56
CA ILE A 208 0.93 -32.85 -30.70
C ILE A 208 -0.60 -32.81 -30.60
N ALA A 209 -1.21 -31.63 -30.39
CA ALA A 209 -2.66 -31.52 -30.32
C ALA A 209 -3.33 -31.91 -31.65
N ARG A 210 -2.70 -31.56 -32.78
CA ARG A 210 -3.18 -31.90 -34.13
C ARG A 210 -3.13 -33.41 -34.39
N GLU A 211 -2.03 -34.06 -34.03
CA GLU A 211 -1.90 -35.52 -34.15
C GLU A 211 -2.95 -36.24 -33.31
N LEU A 212 -3.10 -35.85 -32.03
CA LEU A 212 -4.01 -36.52 -31.10
C LEU A 212 -5.49 -36.32 -31.42
N MET A 213 -5.89 -35.09 -31.78
CA MET A 213 -7.31 -34.75 -31.92
C MET A 213 -7.81 -34.88 -33.37
N CYS A 214 -6.91 -34.81 -34.35
CA CYS A 214 -7.28 -34.77 -35.76
C CYS A 214 -6.57 -35.84 -36.63
N GLY A 215 -5.77 -36.72 -36.04
CA GLY A 215 -5.10 -37.81 -36.77
C GLY A 215 -4.03 -37.35 -37.76
N GLY A 216 -3.42 -36.18 -37.55
CA GLY A 216 -2.27 -35.68 -38.32
C GLY A 216 -2.58 -35.10 -39.69
N ASP A 217 -3.64 -35.56 -40.36
CA ASP A 217 -3.93 -35.18 -41.75
C ASP A 217 -4.64 -33.81 -41.90
N SER A 218 -5.34 -33.33 -40.88
CA SER A 218 -6.05 -32.04 -40.95
C SER A 218 -5.18 -30.89 -40.45
N THR A 219 -4.66 -30.06 -41.36
CA THR A 219 -3.91 -28.84 -41.01
C THR A 219 -4.80 -27.62 -40.82
N ASP A 220 -6.05 -27.67 -41.29
CA ASP A 220 -7.03 -26.58 -41.23
C ASP A 220 -8.07 -26.80 -40.12
N THR A 221 -7.63 -27.15 -38.92
CA THR A 221 -8.53 -27.35 -37.77
C THR A 221 -8.05 -26.55 -36.58
N ALA A 222 -8.89 -25.64 -36.09
CA ALA A 222 -8.64 -24.90 -34.85
C ALA A 222 -9.05 -25.77 -33.65
N ILE A 223 -8.10 -25.99 -32.74
CA ILE A 223 -8.35 -26.73 -31.49
C ILE A 223 -8.46 -25.71 -30.36
N ILE A 224 -9.60 -25.71 -29.65
CA ILE A 224 -9.85 -24.79 -28.55
C ILE A 224 -10.06 -25.57 -27.25
N ILE A 225 -9.47 -25.08 -26.17
CA ILE A 225 -9.71 -25.57 -24.81
C ILE A 225 -10.56 -24.53 -24.11
N ILE A 226 -11.78 -24.91 -23.74
CA ILE A 226 -12.70 -24.04 -23.00
C ILE A 226 -12.70 -24.50 -21.55
N ASP A 227 -11.98 -23.77 -20.71
CA ASP A 227 -12.07 -23.95 -19.25
C ASP A 227 -13.38 -23.31 -18.75
N GLY A 228 -14.24 -24.14 -18.18
CA GLY A 228 -15.56 -23.77 -17.67
C GLY A 228 -15.56 -23.09 -16.31
N THR A 229 -14.40 -22.77 -15.72
CA THR A 229 -14.26 -22.28 -14.34
C THR A 229 -15.14 -21.06 -13.99
N TYR A 230 -15.57 -20.26 -14.97
CA TYR A 230 -16.46 -19.10 -14.76
C TYR A 230 -17.70 -19.09 -15.67
N LEU A 231 -18.10 -20.25 -16.22
CA LEU A 231 -19.34 -20.34 -16.97
C LEU A 231 -20.53 -20.14 -16.03
N TYR A 232 -21.32 -19.09 -16.29
CA TYR A 232 -22.59 -18.89 -15.59
C TYR A 232 -23.57 -19.98 -16.04
N ILE A 233 -23.87 -20.92 -15.15
CA ILE A 233 -24.91 -21.92 -15.38
C ILE A 233 -26.24 -21.30 -14.93
N GLN A 234 -27.06 -20.92 -15.90
CA GLN A 234 -28.43 -20.49 -15.63
C GLN A 234 -29.25 -21.72 -15.22
N VAL A 235 -29.45 -21.89 -13.92
CA VAL A 235 -30.37 -22.91 -13.39
C VAL A 235 -31.80 -22.39 -13.61
N LYS A 236 -32.62 -23.19 -14.28
CA LYS A 236 -34.05 -22.93 -14.51
C LYS A 236 -34.84 -23.02 -13.21
#